data_AF-K9ZBI1-F1
#
_entry.id   AF-K9ZBI1-F1
#
_cell.length_a   1.000
_cell.length_b   1.000
_cell.length_c   1.000
_cell.angle_alpha   90.00
_cell.angle_beta   90.00
_cell.angle_gamma   90.00
#
_symmetry.space_group_name_H-M   'P 1'
#
loop_
_entity.id
_entity.type
_entity.pdbx_description
1 polymer ?
#
loop_
_entity_poly.entity_id
_entity_poly.type
_entity_poly.pdbx_seq_one_letter_code
_entity_poly.pdbx_strand_id
1 'polypeptide(L)' 'MIREKELLTKWRSLPQDKQEEVLEFLEFLYFKNSANKPPLAERLRKIQSRIVAFGKPLLNEEEIEKELASCRGGLD' A
#
# COMPACT_ATOMS: atom_id res chain seq x y z
N MET A 1 -6.39 30.89 -7.13
CA MET A 1 -5.24 31.74 -7.52
C MET A 1 -4.32 32.14 -6.36
N ILE A 2 -4.77 32.73 -5.24
CA ILE A 2 -3.85 33.16 -4.15
C ILE A 2 -3.03 31.99 -3.57
N ARG A 3 -3.70 30.87 -3.27
CA ARG A 3 -3.05 29.66 -2.70
C ARG A 3 -2.01 29.02 -3.64
N GLU A 4 -2.27 29.05 -4.94
CA GLU A 4 -1.34 28.52 -5.95
C GLU A 4 -0.10 29.40 -6.08
N LYS A 5 -0.28 30.73 -6.08
CA LYS A 5 0.85 31.67 -6.08
C LYS A 5 1.70 31.54 -4.82
N GLU A 6 1.09 31.36 -3.66
CA GLU A 6 1.81 31.15 -2.41
C GLU A 6 2.63 29.85 -2.43
N LEU A 7 2.06 28.77 -2.97
CA LEU A 7 2.75 27.49 -3.13
C LEU A 7 3.98 27.62 -4.05
N LEU A 8 3.83 28.29 -5.20
CA LEU A 8 4.93 28.50 -6.14
C LEU A 8 6.04 29.37 -5.55
N THR A 9 5.70 30.38 -4.76
CA THR A 9 6.68 31.20 -4.05
C THR A 9 7.45 30.37 -3.03
N LYS A 10 6.76 29.57 -2.21
CA LYS A 10 7.39 28.67 -1.23
C LYS A 10 8.27 27.63 -1.91
N TRP A 11 7.80 27.01 -2.99
CA TRP A 11 8.57 26.06 -3.80
C TRP A 11 9.89 26.66 -4.30
N ARG A 12 9.86 27.84 -4.91
CA ARG A 12 11.05 28.50 -5.47
C ARG A 12 12.06 28.93 -4.41
N SER A 13 11.63 29.11 -3.17
CA SER A 13 12.51 29.45 -2.04
C SER A 13 13.21 28.23 -1.43
N LEU A 14 12.78 27.00 -1.77
CA LEU A 14 13.40 25.78 -1.27
C LEU A 14 14.73 25.50 -2.00
N PRO A 15 15.75 24.96 -1.32
CA PRO A 15 16.92 24.41 -1.97
C PRO A 15 16.58 23.14 -2.77
N GLN A 16 17.48 22.74 -3.67
CA GLN A 16 17.21 21.72 -4.69
C GLN A 16 16.87 20.34 -4.10
N ASP A 17 17.51 19.94 -3.00
CA ASP A 17 17.22 18.70 -2.27
C ASP A 17 15.78 18.67 -1.73
N LYS A 18 15.29 19.82 -1.24
CA LYS A 18 13.93 19.96 -0.74
C LYS A 18 12.89 20.08 -1.83
N GLN A 19 13.26 20.56 -3.01
CA GLN A 19 12.38 20.50 -4.18
C GLN A 19 12.17 19.05 -4.61
N GLU A 20 13.23 18.24 -4.62
CA GLU A 20 13.12 16.80 -4.94
C GLU A 20 12.21 16.06 -3.95
N GLU A 21 12.35 16.31 -2.64
CA GLU A 21 11.49 15.72 -1.60
C GLU A 21 10.00 16.04 -1.81
N VAL A 22 9.68 17.25 -2.29
CA VAL A 22 8.30 17.62 -2.59
C VAL A 22 7.81 16.98 -3.90
N LEU A 23 8.68 16.75 -4.91
CA LEU A 23 8.33 15.96 -6.09
C LEU A 23 7.98 14.51 -5.69
N GLU A 24 8.84 13.86 -4.89
CA GLU A 24 8.59 12.51 -4.38
C GLU A 24 7.27 12.43 -3.60
N PHE A 25 6.99 13.44 -2.77
CA PHE A 25 5.72 13.51 -2.04
C PHE A 25 4.51 13.66 -2.97
N LEU A 26 4.62 14.47 -4.03
CA LEU A 26 3.57 14.61 -5.03
C LEU A 26 3.36 13.30 -5.78
N GLU A 27 4.42 12.60 -6.20
CA GLU A 27 4.33 11.28 -6.81
C GLU A 27 3.64 10.27 -5.89
N PHE A 28 3.98 10.27 -4.59
CA PHE A 28 3.28 9.47 -3.60
C PHE A 28 1.79 9.80 -3.52
N LEU A 29 1.42 11.09 -3.51
CA LEU A 29 0.02 11.51 -3.49
C LEU A 29 -0.72 11.09 -4.77
N TYR A 30 -0.08 11.22 -5.94
CA TYR A 30 -0.62 10.75 -7.20
C TYR A 30 -0.79 9.23 -7.19
N PHE A 31 0.17 8.46 -6.69
CA PHE A 31 0.06 7.01 -6.55
C PHE A 31 -1.03 6.59 -5.56
N LYS A 32 -1.22 7.36 -4.48
CA LYS A 32 -2.26 7.14 -3.48
C LYS A 32 -3.65 7.45 -4.03
N ASN A 33 -3.80 8.47 -4.87
CA ASN A 33 -5.09 8.86 -5.48
C ASN A 33 -5.40 8.17 -6.81
N SER A 34 -4.39 7.76 -7.58
CA SER A 34 -4.56 6.94 -8.80
C SER A 34 -4.92 5.50 -8.47
N ALA A 35 -4.68 5.10 -7.23
CA ALA A 35 -5.24 3.92 -6.63
C ALA A 35 -6.76 4.08 -6.42
N ASN A 36 -7.52 3.90 -7.50
CA ASN A 36 -8.61 2.92 -7.49
C ASN A 36 -8.01 1.55 -7.18
N LYS A 37 -7.33 1.40 -6.03
CA LYS A 37 -6.95 0.10 -5.49
C LYS A 37 -8.30 -0.53 -5.27
N PRO A 38 -8.61 -1.62 -5.98
CA PRO A 38 -9.83 -2.30 -5.66
C PRO A 38 -9.75 -2.67 -4.17
N PRO A 39 -10.89 -2.68 -3.45
CA PRO A 39 -10.93 -2.86 -2.01
C PRO A 39 -9.96 -3.96 -1.61
N LEU A 40 -9.26 -3.82 -0.47
CA LEU A 40 -8.23 -4.78 -0.01
C LEU A 40 -8.60 -6.25 -0.29
N ALA A 41 -9.87 -6.59 -0.09
CA ALA A 41 -10.47 -7.87 -0.46
C ALA A 41 -10.20 -8.35 -1.90
N GLU A 42 -10.33 -7.49 -2.92
CA GLU A 42 -10.06 -7.86 -4.32
C GLU A 42 -8.56 -8.05 -4.60
N ARG A 43 -7.69 -7.25 -3.94
CA ARG A 43 -6.24 -7.45 -4.04
C ARG A 43 -5.84 -8.79 -3.41
N LEU A 44 -6.39 -9.10 -2.25
CA LEU A 44 -6.19 -10.39 -1.57
C LEU A 44 -6.72 -11.55 -2.42
N ARG A 45 -7.90 -11.42 -3.04
CA ARG A 45 -8.43 -12.41 -3.99
C ARG A 45 -7.48 -12.64 -5.17
N LYS A 46 -6.94 -11.59 -5.79
CA LYS A 46 -5.97 -11.72 -6.89
C LYS A 46 -4.69 -12.45 -6.45
N ILE A 47 -4.22 -12.20 -5.23
CA ILE A 47 -3.06 -12.90 -4.66
C ILE A 47 -3.39 -14.38 -4.40
N GLN A 48 -4.56 -14.68 -3.81
CA GLN A 48 -5.02 -16.06 -3.61
C GLN A 48 -5.13 -16.82 -4.94
N SER A 49 -5.72 -16.23 -5.98
CA SER A 49 -5.82 -16.86 -7.31
C SER A 49 -4.46 -17.18 -7.91
N ARG A 50 -3.45 -16.32 -7.71
CA ARG A 50 -2.08 -16.60 -8.14
C ARG A 50 -1.48 -17.78 -7.38
N ILE A 51 -1.62 -17.83 -6.06
CA ILE A 51 -1.09 -18.92 -5.22
C ILE A 51 -1.67 -20.28 -5.66
N VAL A 52 -2.99 -20.33 -5.91
CA VAL A 52 -3.68 -21.52 -6.41
C VAL A 52 -3.17 -21.92 -7.81
N ALA A 53 -2.98 -20.95 -8.71
CA ALA A 53 -2.45 -21.20 -10.05
C ALA A 53 -1.00 -21.75 -10.03
N PHE A 54 -0.22 -21.41 -9.01
CA PHE A 54 1.12 -21.98 -8.77
C PHE A 54 1.07 -23.38 -8.12
N GLY A 55 -0.12 -23.98 -7.97
CA GLY A 55 -0.30 -25.34 -7.46
C GLY A 55 -0.22 -25.48 -5.95
N LYS A 56 -0.20 -24.37 -5.20
CA LYS A 56 -0.28 -24.40 -3.74
C LYS A 56 -1.75 -24.32 -3.30
N PRO A 57 -2.30 -25.36 -2.65
CA PRO A 57 -3.65 -25.30 -2.12
C PRO A 57 -3.75 -24.25 -1.01
N LEU A 58 -4.93 -23.65 -0.87
CA LEU A 58 -5.24 -22.79 0.26
C LEU A 58 -5.41 -23.65 1.52
N LEU A 59 -5.11 -23.05 2.67
CA LEU A 59 -5.32 -23.69 3.96
C LEU A 59 -6.80 -24.01 4.15
N ASN A 60 -7.09 -25.20 4.67
CA ASN A 60 -8.42 -25.56 5.15
C ASN A 60 -8.70 -24.94 6.54
N GLU A 61 -9.91 -25.13 7.06
CA GLU A 61 -10.35 -24.49 8.31
C GLU A 61 -9.47 -24.85 9.53
N GLU A 62 -9.07 -26.12 9.65
CA GLU A 62 -8.19 -26.61 10.72
C GLU A 62 -6.77 -26.04 10.61
N GLU A 63 -6.25 -25.96 9.38
CA GLU A 63 -4.93 -25.39 9.10
C GLU A 63 -4.90 -23.87 9.37
N ILE A 64 -6.00 -23.17 9.06
CA ILE A 64 -6.16 -21.74 9.39
C ILE A 64 -6.17 -21.55 10.91
N GLU A 65 -6.94 -22.37 11.64
CA GLU A 65 -7.02 -22.27 13.09
C GLU A 65 -5.65 -22.53 13.74
N LYS A 66 -4.91 -23.54 13.26
CA LYS A 66 -3.56 -23.86 13.72
C LYS A 66 -2.56 -22.73 13.46
N GLU A 67 -2.59 -22.11 12.28
CA GLU A 67 -1.74 -20.96 11.94
C GLU A 67 -2.09 -19.75 12.82
N LEU A 68 -3.38 -19.47 13.02
CA LEU A 68 -3.84 -18.38 13.89
C LEU A 68 -3.42 -18.59 15.34
N ALA A 69 -3.50 -19.82 15.85
CA ALA A 69 -3.03 -20.19 17.18
C ALA A 69 -1.50 -19.99 17.29
N SER A 70 -0.75 -20.44 16.29
CA SER A 70 0.72 -20.30 16.24
C SER A 70 1.16 -18.82 16.20
N CYS A 71 0.49 -17.98 15.42
CA CYS A 71 0.80 -16.54 15.35
C CYS A 71 0.45 -15.77 16.63
N ARG A 72 -0.52 -16.24 17.42
CA ARG A 72 -0.97 -15.58 18.66
C ARG A 72 -0.28 -16.12 19.91
N GLY A 73 0.71 -17.00 19.75
CA GLY A 73 1.43 -17.62 20.87
C GLY A 73 0.54 -18.57 21.66
N GLY A 74 -0.35 -19.31 20.98
CA GLY A 74 -1.15 -20.37 21.58
C GLY A 74 -0.22 -21.41 22.21
N LEU A 75 -0.34 -21.54 23.53
CA LEU A 75 0.44 -22.43 24.40
C LEU A 75 0.35 -23.89 23.93
N ASP A 76 1.51 -24.54 23.85
CA ASP A 76 1.62 -25.99 24.10
C ASP A 76 1.23 -26.31 25.55
#